data_AF-A0A971IY83-F1
#
_entry.id   AF-A0A971IY83-F1
#
_cell.length_a   1.000
_cell.length_b   1.000
_cell.length_c   1.000
_cell.angle_alpha   90.00
_cell.angle_beta   90.00
_cell.angle_gamma   90.00
#
_symmetry.space_group_name_H-M   'P 1'
#
loop_
_entity.id
_entity.type
_entity.pdbx_description
1 polymer ?
#
loop_
_entity_poly.entity_id
_entity_poly.type
_entity_poly.pdbx_seq_one_letter_code
_entity_poly.pdbx_strand_id
1 'polypeptide(L)'
;MCTTLAVSYRDTEALCWELWHYLEIHYDLESVEVILVSEDEAHWVRRVVGLTPSSAFLLYRFHAMKHIAAAVGSWSDLYAALWRALGQVEREGTQAVLKEALSRAGTEGKRKTIVDTRVYLMRQWDGIEAWSKYARLIVG
;
A
#
# COMPACT_ATOMS: atom_id res chain seq x y z
N MET A 1 19.83 -19.96 14.39
CA MET A 1 19.35 -19.09 15.49
C MET A 1 18.73 -17.87 14.81
N CYS A 2 17.40 -17.73 14.85
CA CYS A 2 16.70 -16.63 14.17
C CYS A 2 16.26 -15.62 15.23
N THR A 3 16.88 -14.46 15.25
CA THR A 3 16.55 -13.38 16.18
C THR A 3 15.62 -12.41 15.47
N THR A 4 14.34 -12.40 15.85
CA THR A 4 13.40 -11.36 15.42
C THR A 4 13.61 -10.13 16.32
N LEU A 5 14.18 -9.07 15.76
CA LEU A 5 14.26 -7.76 16.41
C LEU A 5 12.96 -7.00 16.15
N ALA A 6 12.10 -6.91 17.17
CA ALA A 6 11.02 -5.93 17.18
C ALA A 6 11.62 -4.58 17.60
N VAL A 7 11.98 -3.75 16.63
CA VAL A 7 12.51 -2.39 16.89
C VAL A 7 11.33 -1.44 17.10
N SER A 8 11.23 -0.88 18.30
CA SER A 8 10.35 0.24 18.62
C SER A 8 11.07 1.54 18.23
N TYR A 9 10.69 2.14 17.10
CA TYR A 9 11.37 3.32 16.55
C TYR A 9 11.00 4.58 17.34
N ARG A 10 11.92 5.05 18.20
CA ARG A 10 11.80 6.37 18.86
C ARG A 10 12.19 7.54 17.96
N ASP A 11 12.90 7.28 16.87
CA ASP A 11 13.27 8.29 15.87
C ASP A 11 13.30 7.68 14.47
N THR A 12 12.19 7.79 13.74
CA THR A 12 12.05 7.29 12.37
C THR A 12 12.95 8.02 11.38
N GLU A 13 13.42 9.24 11.70
CA GLU A 13 14.23 10.04 10.80
C GLU A 13 15.69 9.56 10.79
N ALA A 14 16.24 9.25 11.96
CA ALA A 14 17.56 8.65 12.10
C ALA A 14 17.68 7.33 11.32
N LEU A 15 16.68 6.45 11.40
CA LEU A 15 16.66 5.21 10.63
C LEU A 15 16.65 5.45 9.12
N CYS A 16 15.87 6.43 8.65
CA CYS A 16 15.82 6.74 7.22
C CYS A 16 17.21 7.15 6.71
N TRP A 17 17.93 7.97 7.48
CA TRP A 17 19.30 8.36 7.17
C TRP A 17 20.30 7.20 7.22
N GLU A 18 20.20 6.33 8.23
CA GLU A 18 21.06 5.14 8.32
C GLU A 18 20.84 4.19 7.13
N LEU A 19 19.58 3.95 6.75
CA LEU A 19 19.24 3.13 5.59
C LEU A 19 19.77 3.75 4.30
N TRP A 20 19.59 5.06 4.14
CA TRP A 20 20.10 5.78 2.97
C TRP A 20 21.62 5.68 2.85
N HIS A 21 22.32 5.94 3.95
CA HIS A 21 23.77 5.88 3.99
C HIS A 21 24.29 4.47 3.70
N TYR A 22 23.61 3.44 4.22
CA TYR A 22 23.90 2.05 3.89
C TYR A 22 23.76 1.79 2.39
N LEU A 23 22.67 2.26 1.77
CA LEU A 23 22.43 2.08 0.34
C LEU A 23 23.51 2.77 -0.52
N GLU A 24 23.89 4.01 -0.19
CA GLU A 24 24.95 4.74 -0.89
C GLU A 24 26.33 4.07 -0.79
N ILE A 25 26.66 3.48 0.37
CA ILE A 25 27.95 2.80 0.58
C ILE A 25 28.02 1.49 -0.19
N HIS A 26 26.90 0.76 -0.27
CA HIS A 26 26.89 -0.63 -0.71
C HIS A 26 26.39 -0.83 -2.15
N TYR A 27 25.75 0.17 -2.75
CA TYR A 27 25.19 0.07 -4.09
C TYR A 27 25.55 1.30 -4.93
N ASP A 28 25.81 1.07 -6.23
CA ASP A 28 25.88 2.15 -7.20
C ASP A 28 24.45 2.63 -7.52
N LEU A 29 23.97 3.60 -6.75
CA LEU A 29 22.60 4.12 -6.87
C LEU A 29 22.34 4.83 -8.20
N GLU A 30 23.37 5.27 -8.94
CA GLU A 30 23.20 5.83 -10.29
C GLU A 30 22.80 4.76 -11.29
N SER A 31 23.22 3.50 -11.07
CA SER A 31 22.85 2.35 -11.89
C SER A 31 21.49 1.73 -11.53
N VAL A 32 20.89 2.12 -10.40
CA VAL A 32 19.62 1.56 -9.93
C VAL A 32 18.44 2.17 -10.66
N GLU A 33 17.71 1.33 -11.40
CA GLU A 33 16.51 1.73 -12.15
C GLU A 33 15.40 2.25 -11.24
N VAL A 34 15.09 1.52 -10.16
CA VAL A 34 14.06 1.91 -9.19
C VAL A 34 14.28 1.26 -7.83
N ILE A 35 14.00 2.01 -6.76
CA ILE A 35 13.87 1.48 -5.39
C ILE A 35 12.39 1.50 -5.03
N LEU A 36 11.78 0.31 -4.91
CA LEU A 36 10.39 0.16 -4.49
C LEU A 36 10.32 0.10 -2.97
N VAL A 37 9.71 1.11 -2.36
CA VAL A 37 9.48 1.16 -0.92
C VAL A 37 8.05 0.71 -0.66
N SER A 38 7.89 -0.48 -0.07
CA SER A 38 6.60 -1.12 0.19
C SER A 38 6.35 -1.25 1.68
N GLU A 39 5.37 -0.51 2.20
CA GLU A 39 5.04 -0.47 3.64
C GLU A 39 3.59 0.03 3.84
N ASP A 40 3.02 -0.15 5.02
CA ASP A 40 1.66 0.26 5.39
C ASP A 40 1.59 1.51 6.26
N GLU A 41 0.98 2.58 5.75
CA GLU A 41 0.61 3.82 6.46
C GLU A 41 1.68 4.47 7.38
N ALA A 42 2.92 3.99 7.42
CA ALA A 42 3.91 4.60 8.28
C ALA A 42 4.38 5.91 7.63
N HIS A 43 4.09 7.01 8.31
CA HIS A 43 4.38 8.38 7.88
C HIS A 43 5.85 8.61 7.44
N TRP A 44 6.79 7.75 7.86
CA TRP A 44 8.20 7.82 7.49
C TRP A 44 8.50 7.28 6.08
N VAL A 45 7.69 6.36 5.55
CA VAL A 45 7.91 5.74 4.22
C VAL A 45 7.83 6.77 3.11
N ARG A 46 6.87 7.69 3.21
CA ARG A 46 6.76 8.82 2.27
C ARG A 46 7.91 9.82 2.40
N ARG A 47 8.67 9.82 3.49
CA ARG A 47 9.91 10.63 3.60
C ARG A 47 11.10 9.95 2.93
N VAL A 48 11.15 8.61 2.93
CA VAL A 48 12.16 7.83 2.19
C VAL A 48 11.95 7.98 0.68
N VAL A 49 10.68 7.98 0.24
CA VAL A 49 10.31 8.28 -1.14
C VAL A 49 10.58 9.75 -1.41
N GLY A 50 11.70 10.03 -2.09
CA GLY A 50 12.20 11.40 -2.32
C GLY A 50 13.68 11.58 -2.00
N LEU A 51 14.32 10.63 -1.29
CA LEU A 51 15.77 10.62 -1.09
C LEU A 51 16.54 10.39 -2.40
N THR A 52 15.90 9.76 -3.38
CA THR A 52 16.42 9.58 -4.74
C THR A 52 15.30 9.74 -5.77
N PRO A 53 15.60 10.33 -6.95
CA PRO A 53 14.67 10.38 -8.07
C PRO A 53 14.11 9.01 -8.50
N SER A 54 14.85 7.93 -8.21
CA SER A 54 14.49 6.56 -8.58
C SER A 54 13.65 5.84 -7.50
N SER A 55 13.28 6.51 -6.40
CA SER A 55 12.43 5.88 -5.38
C SER A 55 10.94 6.00 -5.72
N ALA A 56 10.18 4.92 -5.48
CA ALA A 56 8.74 4.92 -5.66
C ALA A 56 8.02 4.20 -4.51
N PHE A 57 6.91 4.77 -4.07
CA PHE A 57 6.00 4.13 -3.12
C PHE A 57 5.22 3.01 -3.80
N LEU A 58 5.14 1.86 -3.15
CA LEU A 58 4.34 0.72 -3.55
C LEU A 58 3.40 0.34 -2.40
N LEU A 59 2.08 0.31 -2.62
CA LEU A 59 1.18 -0.15 -1.57
C LEU A 59 1.38 -1.66 -1.35
N TYR A 60 1.65 -2.09 -0.12
CA TYR A 60 1.83 -3.51 0.13
C TYR A 60 0.50 -4.27 0.02
N ARG A 61 0.42 -5.21 -0.94
CA ARG A 61 -0.83 -5.91 -1.33
C ARG A 61 -1.50 -6.66 -0.18
N PHE A 62 -0.74 -7.17 0.78
CA PHE A 62 -1.29 -7.87 1.95
C PHE A 62 -2.20 -6.96 2.80
N HIS A 63 -1.85 -5.69 2.98
CA HIS A 63 -2.65 -4.76 3.78
C HIS A 63 -3.92 -4.36 3.02
N ALA A 64 -3.79 -4.05 1.73
CA ALA A 64 -4.95 -3.85 0.87
C ALA A 64 -5.92 -5.05 0.94
N MET A 65 -5.40 -6.27 0.87
CA MET A 65 -6.20 -7.50 1.02
C MET A 65 -6.93 -7.56 2.36
N LYS A 66 -6.27 -7.22 3.47
CA LYS A 66 -6.88 -7.19 4.81
C LYS A 66 -8.05 -6.20 4.89
N HIS A 67 -7.87 -4.99 4.38
CA HIS A 67 -8.93 -3.98 4.33
C HIS A 67 -10.10 -4.40 3.44
N ILE A 68 -9.80 -4.92 2.23
CA ILE A 68 -10.80 -5.43 1.29
C ILE A 68 -11.60 -6.59 1.89
N ALA A 69 -10.93 -7.56 2.51
CA ALA A 69 -11.59 -8.70 3.15
C ALA A 69 -12.53 -8.24 4.27
N ALA A 70 -12.13 -7.26 5.09
CA ALA A 70 -13.00 -6.68 6.11
C ALA A 70 -14.22 -5.95 5.51
N ALA A 71 -14.01 -5.14 4.47
CA ALA A 71 -15.08 -4.35 3.85
C ALA A 71 -16.08 -5.20 3.06
N VAL A 72 -15.60 -6.11 2.21
CA VAL A 72 -16.43 -6.80 1.21
C VAL A 72 -16.23 -8.32 1.17
N GLY A 73 -15.40 -8.91 2.03
CA GLY A 73 -15.12 -10.36 2.00
C GLY A 73 -16.33 -11.27 2.21
N SER A 74 -17.43 -10.76 2.78
CA SER A 74 -18.71 -11.46 2.89
C SER A 74 -19.54 -11.48 1.59
N TRP A 75 -19.13 -10.72 0.57
CA TRP A 75 -19.80 -10.59 -0.72
C TRP A 75 -18.81 -10.93 -1.83
N SER A 76 -18.85 -12.18 -2.31
CA SER A 76 -17.88 -12.69 -3.29
C SER A 76 -17.86 -11.89 -4.60
N ASP A 77 -19.01 -11.39 -5.04
CA ASP A 77 -19.16 -10.55 -6.22
C ASP A 77 -18.45 -9.19 -6.05
N LEU A 78 -18.67 -8.53 -4.91
CA LEU A 78 -18.03 -7.24 -4.61
C LEU A 78 -16.53 -7.40 -4.33
N TYR A 79 -16.12 -8.49 -3.69
CA TYR A 79 -14.72 -8.82 -3.47
C TYR A 79 -13.98 -8.98 -4.79
N ALA A 80 -14.52 -9.78 -5.73
CA ALA A 80 -13.92 -9.98 -7.04
C ALA A 80 -13.93 -8.68 -7.88
N ALA A 81 -15.02 -7.91 -7.83
CA ALA A 81 -15.12 -6.64 -8.55
C ALA A 81 -14.11 -5.60 -8.03
N LEU A 82 -13.94 -5.51 -6.70
CA LEU A 82 -13.00 -4.58 -6.08
C LEU A 82 -11.55 -4.93 -6.43
N TRP A 83 -11.18 -6.21 -6.36
CA TRP A 83 -9.84 -6.65 -6.79
C TRP A 83 -9.55 -6.40 -8.26
N ARG A 84 -10.54 -6.63 -9.13
CA ARG A 84 -10.41 -6.32 -10.56
C ARG A 84 -10.17 -4.83 -10.76
N ALA A 85 -11.00 -3.97 -10.17
CA ALA A 85 -10.88 -2.52 -10.30
C ALA A 85 -9.52 -2.02 -9.80
N LEU A 86 -9.02 -2.54 -8.67
CA LEU A 86 -7.70 -2.20 -8.16
C LEU A 86 -6.56 -2.68 -9.06
N GLY A 87 -6.63 -3.90 -9.59
CA GLY A 87 -5.63 -4.44 -10.51
C GLY A 87 -5.58 -3.71 -11.86
N GLN A 88 -6.72 -3.14 -12.29
CA GLN A 88 -6.83 -2.30 -13.48
C GLN A 88 -6.58 -0.81 -13.19
N VAL A 89 -6.29 -0.45 -11.93
CA VAL A 89 -6.07 0.94 -11.50
C VAL A 89 -7.29 1.84 -11.83
N GLU A 90 -8.50 1.28 -11.74
CA GLU A 90 -9.75 2.00 -11.96
C GLU A 90 -10.22 2.68 -10.67
N ARG A 91 -9.82 3.93 -10.47
CA ARG A 91 -10.14 4.72 -9.26
C ARG A 91 -11.63 4.89 -9.04
N GLU A 92 -12.35 5.23 -10.11
CA GLU A 92 -13.80 5.43 -10.05
C GLU A 92 -14.54 4.10 -9.88
N GLY A 93 -14.09 3.04 -10.58
CA GLY A 93 -14.62 1.69 -10.41
C GLY A 93 -14.46 1.17 -8.98
N THR A 94 -13.30 1.39 -8.37
CA THR A 94 -13.02 1.07 -6.96
C THR A 94 -14.02 1.76 -6.03
N GLN A 95 -14.24 3.07 -6.23
CA GLN A 95 -15.21 3.83 -5.44
C GLN A 95 -16.66 3.39 -5.67
N ALA A 96 -17.01 3.02 -6.90
CA ALA A 96 -18.33 2.52 -7.25
C ALA A 96 -18.65 1.19 -6.53
N VAL A 97 -17.71 0.26 -6.52
CA VAL A 97 -17.85 -1.03 -5.80
C VAL A 97 -18.03 -0.81 -4.30
N LEU A 98 -17.27 0.11 -3.69
CA LEU A 98 -17.40 0.43 -2.26
C LEU A 98 -18.71 1.17 -1.95
N LYS A 99 -19.22 2.00 -2.87
CA LYS A 99 -20.53 2.64 -2.74
C LYS A 99 -21.66 1.61 -2.79
N GLU A 100 -21.56 0.64 -3.69
CA GLU A 100 -22.49 -0.49 -3.75
C GLU A 100 -22.45 -1.31 -2.45
N ALA A 101 -21.25 -1.65 -1.96
CA ALA A 101 -21.06 -2.32 -0.67
C ALA A 101 -21.75 -1.57 0.49
N LEU A 102 -21.63 -0.24 0.51
CA LEU A 102 -22.24 0.61 1.53
C LEU A 102 -23.78 0.55 1.49
N SER A 103 -24.37 0.36 0.30
CA SER A 103 -25.83 0.19 0.15
C SER A 103 -26.33 -1.16 0.71
N ARG A 104 -25.49 -2.20 0.65
CA ARG A 104 -25.80 -3.56 1.17
C ARG A 104 -25.52 -3.73 2.66
N ALA A 105 -24.81 -2.79 3.27
CA ALA A 105 -24.39 -2.88 4.66
C ALA A 105 -25.57 -2.72 5.62
N GLY A 106 -25.95 -3.82 6.28
CA GLY A 106 -27.07 -3.85 7.23
C GLY A 106 -26.74 -3.39 8.66
N THR A 107 -25.48 -3.08 8.97
CA THR A 107 -25.05 -2.64 10.31
C THR A 107 -24.13 -1.44 10.24
N GLU A 108 -24.17 -0.60 11.27
CA GLU A 108 -23.31 0.59 11.36
C GLU A 108 -21.81 0.23 11.39
N GLY A 109 -21.44 -0.86 12.08
CA GLY A 109 -20.06 -1.36 12.09
C GLY A 109 -19.56 -1.76 10.69
N LYS A 110 -20.41 -2.40 9.88
CA LYS A 110 -20.05 -2.75 8.49
C LYS A 110 -19.92 -1.50 7.62
N ARG A 111 -20.84 -0.54 7.77
CA ARG A 111 -20.80 0.76 7.08
C ARG A 111 -19.50 1.51 7.38
N LYS A 112 -19.14 1.61 8.67
CA LYS A 112 -17.87 2.20 9.11
C LYS A 112 -16.66 1.51 8.48
N THR A 113 -16.61 0.18 8.51
CA THR A 113 -15.52 -0.61 7.91
C THR A 113 -15.35 -0.31 6.41
N ILE A 114 -16.46 -0.19 5.67
CA ILE A 114 -16.44 0.13 4.23
C ILE A 114 -15.94 1.56 3.99
N VAL A 115 -16.41 2.53 4.79
CA VAL A 115 -15.97 3.93 4.70
C VAL A 115 -14.48 4.05 5.02
N ASP A 116 -14.01 3.42 6.09
CA ASP A 116 -12.60 3.42 6.48
C ASP A 116 -11.72 2.79 5.38
N THR A 117 -12.18 1.69 4.79
CA THR A 117 -11.50 1.04 3.66
C THR A 117 -11.44 1.93 2.42
N ARG A 118 -12.52 2.67 2.12
CA ARG A 118 -12.52 3.66 1.04
C ARG A 118 -11.49 4.75 1.31
N VAL A 119 -11.46 5.31 2.52
CA VAL A 119 -10.50 6.35 2.89
C VAL A 119 -9.06 5.84 2.76
N TYR A 120 -8.79 4.64 3.27
CA TYR A 120 -7.49 3.98 3.15
C TYR A 120 -7.03 3.85 1.69
N LEU A 121 -7.84 3.18 0.85
CA LEU A 121 -7.47 2.95 -0.56
C LEU A 121 -7.30 4.26 -1.34
N MET A 122 -8.11 5.28 -1.06
CA MET A 122 -7.99 6.58 -1.73
C MET A 122 -6.76 7.38 -1.27
N ARG A 123 -6.31 7.22 -0.03
CA ARG A 123 -5.07 7.82 0.49
C ARG A 123 -3.82 7.14 -0.08
N GLN A 124 -3.90 5.84 -0.34
CA GLN A 124 -2.79 5.03 -0.86
C GLN A 124 -2.82 4.88 -2.39
N TRP A 125 -3.57 5.74 -3.09
CA TRP A 125 -3.84 5.56 -4.52
C TRP A 125 -2.58 5.57 -5.39
N ASP A 126 -1.60 6.41 -5.05
CA ASP A 126 -0.29 6.46 -5.70
C ASP A 126 0.46 5.12 -5.60
N GLY A 127 0.36 4.45 -4.45
CA GLY A 127 0.91 3.11 -4.26
C GLY A 127 0.16 2.01 -5.02
N ILE A 128 -1.13 2.20 -5.31
CA ILE A 128 -1.94 1.31 -6.15
C ILE A 128 -1.59 1.50 -7.63
N GLU A 129 -1.40 2.74 -8.09
CA GLU A 129 -0.93 3.04 -9.44
C GLU A 129 0.43 2.37 -9.73
N ALA A 130 1.29 2.32 -8.71
CA ALA A 130 2.58 1.62 -8.77
C ALA A 130 2.45 0.10 -9.03
N TRP A 131 1.33 -0.55 -8.68
CA TRP A 131 1.10 -1.97 -8.99
C TRP A 131 1.13 -2.27 -10.48
N SER A 132 0.58 -1.36 -11.29
CA SER A 132 0.59 -1.49 -12.75
C SER A 132 1.93 -1.03 -13.33
N LYS A 133 2.43 0.13 -12.86
CA LYS A 133 3.68 0.72 -13.35
C LYS A 133 4.89 -0.22 -13.20
N TYR A 134 4.98 -0.93 -12.07
CA TYR A 134 6.10 -1.80 -11.75
C TYR A 134 5.73 -3.28 -11.76
N ALA A 135 4.65 -3.67 -12.46
CA ALA A 135 4.13 -5.03 -12.46
C ALA A 135 5.18 -6.12 -12.76
N ARG A 136 6.19 -5.79 -13.59
CA ARG A 136 7.28 -6.70 -13.97
C ARG A 136 8.38 -6.85 -12.90
N LEU A 137 8.47 -5.90 -11.97
CA LEU A 137 9.49 -5.85 -10.93
C LEU A 137 8.96 -6.32 -9.57
N ILE A 138 7.63 -6.34 -9.40
CA ILE A 138 6.97 -6.80 -8.18
C ILE A 138 7.05 -8.33 -8.12
N VAL A 139 7.77 -8.85 -7.13
CA VAL A 139 7.81 -10.27 -6.79
C VAL A 139 6.87 -10.49 -5.60
N GLY A 140 5.65 -11.00 -5.84
CA GLY A 140 4.62 -11.15 -4.81
C GLY A 140 3.19 -11.21 -5.32
#